data_AF-A0A965KEV4-F1
#
_entry.id   AF-A0A965KEV4-F1
#
_cell.length_a   1.000
_cell.length_b   1.000
_cell.length_c   1.000
_cell.angle_alpha   90.00
_cell.angle_beta   90.00
_cell.angle_gamma   90.00
#
_symmetry.space_group_name_H-M   'P 1'
#
loop_
_entity.id
_entity.type
_entity.pdbx_description
1 polymer ?
#
loop_
_entity_poly.entity_id
_entity_poly.type
_entity_poly.pdbx_seq_one_letter_code
_entity_poly.pdbx_strand_id
1 'polypeptide(L)'
;MALFFTPVNTTVLRITGEDALTYLQGQCTADLRSLSACHALWLNRKGRVLAHTLIVPQANRSFLLLAPHRKAPELISMITANLIADDVQVIDET
;
A
#
# COMPACT_ATOMS: atom_id res chain seq x y z
N MET A 1 22.69 23.00 -8.53
CA MET A 1 21.78 22.10 -9.27
C MET A 1 20.35 22.50 -8.91
N ALA A 2 19.53 22.96 -9.85
CA ALA A 2 18.13 23.27 -9.56
C ALA A 2 17.30 21.99 -9.66
N LEU A 3 16.50 21.70 -8.64
CA LEU A 3 15.52 20.62 -8.64
C LEU A 3 14.20 21.15 -9.20
N PHE A 4 13.66 20.44 -10.19
CA PHE A 4 12.34 20.71 -10.76
C PHE A 4 11.44 19.52 -10.47
N PHE A 5 10.26 19.77 -9.91
CA PHE A 5 9.24 18.77 -9.66
C PHE A 5 7.85 19.36 -9.89
N THR A 6 6.88 18.52 -10.23
CA THR A 6 5.46 18.88 -10.25
C THR A 6 4.74 18.01 -9.22
N PRO A 7 3.86 18.58 -8.39
CA PRO A 7 3.00 17.77 -7.54
C PRO A 7 2.07 16.93 -8.42
N VAL A 8 1.74 15.73 -7.93
CA VAL A 8 0.75 14.84 -8.53
C VAL A 8 -0.27 14.49 -7.47
N ASN A 9 -1.55 14.44 -7.85
CA ASN A 9 -2.58 13.89 -6.96
C ASN A 9 -2.28 12.41 -6.75
N THR A 10 -2.15 12.01 -5.49
CA THR A 10 -1.91 10.63 -5.09
C THR A 10 -2.97 10.22 -4.10
N THR A 11 -3.53 9.03 -4.27
CA THR A 11 -4.27 8.40 -3.19
C THR A 11 -3.29 7.99 -2.10
N VAL A 12 -3.67 8.24 -0.85
CA VAL A 12 -2.92 7.82 0.33
C VAL A 12 -3.84 6.99 1.21
N LEU A 13 -3.46 5.73 1.45
CA LEU A 13 -4.15 4.88 2.40
C LEU A 13 -3.27 4.61 3.60
N ARG A 14 -3.82 4.73 4.81
CA ARG A 14 -3.20 4.22 6.02
C ARG A 14 -3.68 2.82 6.32
N ILE A 15 -2.73 1.92 6.56
CA ILE A 15 -2.96 0.54 6.99
C ILE A 15 -2.48 0.41 8.44
N THR A 16 -3.37 -0.06 9.32
CA THR A 16 -3.10 -0.29 10.75
C THR A 16 -3.64 -1.66 11.18
N GLY A 17 -3.33 -2.08 12.40
CA GLY A 17 -3.78 -3.34 12.99
C GLY A 17 -2.61 -4.27 13.35
N GLU A 18 -2.86 -5.26 14.20
CA GLU A 18 -1.82 -6.19 14.68
C GLU A 18 -1.19 -6.99 13.53
N ASP A 19 -1.99 -7.34 12.52
CA ASP A 19 -1.60 -8.20 11.40
C ASP A 19 -1.13 -7.43 10.16
N ALA A 20 -1.11 -6.09 10.20
CA ALA A 20 -0.87 -5.24 9.02
C ALA A 20 0.39 -5.61 8.23
N LEU A 21 1.52 -5.86 8.92
CA LEU A 21 2.77 -6.26 8.26
C LEU A 21 2.63 -7.62 7.56
N THR A 22 2.15 -8.64 8.28
CA THR A 22 2.03 -10.00 7.76
C THR A 22 1.04 -10.05 6.60
N TYR A 23 -0.07 -9.34 6.73
CA TYR A 23 -1.08 -9.19 5.68
C TYR A 23 -0.47 -8.57 4.42
N LEU A 24 0.11 -7.37 4.53
CA LEU A 24 0.69 -6.65 3.38
C LEU A 24 1.84 -7.44 2.73
N GLN A 25 2.66 -8.14 3.53
CA GLN A 25 3.75 -8.98 3.03
C GLN A 25 3.24 -10.11 2.12
N GLY A 26 2.01 -10.59 2.34
CA GLY A 26 1.35 -11.59 1.50
C GLY A 26 0.60 -11.04 0.29
N GLN A 27 0.30 -9.73 0.26
CA GLN A 27 -0.50 -9.12 -0.82
C GLN A 27 0.33 -8.52 -1.97
N CYS A 28 1.62 -8.21 -1.74
CA CYS A 28 2.43 -7.48 -2.72
C CYS A 28 3.81 -8.12 -2.94
N THR A 29 4.52 -7.66 -3.97
CA THR A 29 5.83 -8.22 -4.35
C THR A 29 7.01 -7.74 -3.50
N ALA A 30 6.82 -6.74 -2.63
CA ALA A 30 7.90 -6.13 -1.86
C ALA A 30 8.19 -6.90 -0.57
N ASP A 31 9.45 -6.88 -0.11
CA ASP A 31 9.83 -7.36 1.22
C ASP A 31 9.72 -6.23 2.25
N LEU A 32 8.62 -6.23 2.99
CA LEU A 32 8.29 -5.22 4.00
C LEU A 32 8.99 -5.45 5.33
N ARG A 33 9.65 -6.60 5.53
CA ARG A 33 10.41 -6.91 6.76
C ARG A 33 11.64 -6.02 6.93
N SER A 34 12.11 -5.40 5.84
CA SER A 34 13.17 -4.39 5.88
C SER A 34 12.74 -3.09 6.59
N LEU A 35 11.43 -2.87 6.77
CA LEU A 35 10.85 -1.66 7.35
C LEU A 35 11.37 -0.36 6.71
N SER A 36 11.69 -0.42 5.42
CA SER A 36 12.11 0.72 4.60
C SER A 36 11.05 1.05 3.55
N ALA A 37 11.02 2.32 3.11
CA ALA A 37 10.13 2.71 2.03
C ALA A 37 10.49 1.95 0.75
N CYS A 38 9.51 1.32 0.13
CA CYS A 38 9.76 0.44 -1.02
C CYS A 38 8.62 0.49 -2.04
N HIS A 39 8.98 0.25 -3.29
CA HIS A 39 8.02 0.07 -4.37
C HIS A 39 7.47 -1.35 -4.36
N ALA A 40 6.15 -1.46 -4.45
CA ALA A 40 5.45 -2.73 -4.42
C ALA A 40 4.49 -2.84 -5.61
N LEU A 41 4.49 -4.01 -6.26
CA LEU A 41 3.48 -4.38 -7.24
C LEU A 41 2.44 -5.27 -6.58
N TRP A 42 1.19 -5.06 -6.97
CA TRP A 42 0.04 -5.86 -6.55
C TRP A 42 -0.36 -6.70 -7.74
N LEU A 43 -0.43 -8.02 -7.56
CA LEU A 43 -0.65 -8.96 -8.64
C LEU A 43 -1.95 -9.72 -8.43
N ASN A 44 -2.59 -10.14 -9.53
CA ASN A 44 -3.62 -11.16 -9.44
C ASN A 44 -3.00 -12.57 -9.36
N ARG A 45 -3.85 -13.60 -9.16
CA ARG A 45 -3.43 -15.01 -9.10
C ARG A 45 -2.73 -15.54 -10.36
N LYS A 46 -2.80 -14.82 -11.49
CA LYS A 46 -2.11 -15.13 -12.75
C LYS A 46 -0.81 -14.32 -12.94
N GLY A 47 -0.36 -13.57 -11.92
CA GLY A 47 0.84 -12.73 -11.98
C GLY A 47 0.68 -11.44 -12.78
N ARG A 48 -0.54 -11.05 -13.17
CA ARG A 48 -0.76 -9.77 -13.87
C ARG A 48 -0.78 -8.62 -12.88
N VAL A 49 -0.14 -7.51 -13.25
CA VAL A 49 -0.09 -6.29 -12.44
C VAL A 49 -1.46 -5.65 -12.35
N LEU A 50 -1.93 -5.44 -11.11
CA LEU A 50 -3.15 -4.72 -10.77
C LEU A 50 -2.82 -3.28 -10.37
N ALA A 51 -1.81 -3.08 -9.53
CA ALA A 51 -1.42 -1.75 -9.06
C ALA A 51 0.07 -1.68 -8.73
N HIS A 52 0.54 -0.44 -8.63
CA HIS A 52 1.87 -0.09 -8.13
C HIS A 52 1.69 0.93 -7.02
N THR A 53 2.34 0.70 -5.88
CA THR A 53 2.31 1.59 -4.71
C THR A 53 3.72 1.82 -4.19
N LEU A 54 3.98 3.02 -3.68
CA LEU A 54 5.06 3.23 -2.72
C LEU A 54 4.51 2.92 -1.33
N ILE A 55 5.11 1.93 -0.66
CA ILE A 55 4.78 1.59 0.73
C ILE A 55 5.79 2.28 1.63
N VAL A 56 5.31 3.06 2.59
CA VAL A 56 6.13 3.78 3.56
C VAL A 56 5.77 3.31 4.96
N PRO A 57 6.61 2.48 5.59
CA PRO A 57 6.45 2.10 6.99
C PRO A 57 6.42 3.35 7.89
N GLN A 58 5.56 3.32 8.90
CA GLN A 58 5.37 4.38 9.88
C GLN A 58 5.63 3.85 11.29
N ALA A 59 5.56 4.73 12.28
CA ALA A 59 5.56 4.32 13.69
C ALA A 59 4.37 3.38 14.00
N ASN A 60 4.49 2.66 15.12
CA ASN A 60 3.44 1.78 15.66
C ASN A 60 2.95 0.70 14.67
N ARG A 61 3.86 0.18 13.83
CA ARG A 61 3.56 -0.88 12.84
C ARG A 61 2.45 -0.51 11.84
N SER A 62 2.28 0.79 11.57
CA SER A 62 1.38 1.26 10.52
C SER A 62 2.12 1.49 9.21
N PHE A 63 1.39 1.55 8.10
CA PHE A 63 1.95 1.74 6.77
C PHE A 63 1.13 2.78 6.01
N LEU A 64 1.81 3.61 5.21
CA LEU A 64 1.18 4.43 4.20
C LEU A 64 1.39 3.80 2.83
N LEU A 65 0.31 3.66 2.07
CA LEU A 65 0.33 3.23 0.67
C LEU A 65 0.01 4.43 -0.20
N LEU A 66 0.99 4.84 -1.00
CA LEU A 66 0.84 5.94 -1.96
C LEU A 66 0.66 5.33 -3.35
N ALA A 67 -0.47 5.64 -3.99
CA ALA A 67 -0.80 5.17 -5.33
C ALA A 67 -1.12 6.35 -6.26
N PRO A 68 -0.11 6.84 -7.01
CA PRO A 68 -0.37 7.78 -8.08
C PRO A 68 -1.33 7.16 -9.11
N HIS A 69 -2.28 7.95 -9.60
CA HIS A 69 -3.23 7.56 -10.66
C HIS A 69 -4.28 6.49 -10.30
N ARG A 70 -4.48 6.21 -9.01
CA ARG A 70 -5.59 5.39 -8.52
C ARG A 70 -6.54 6.22 -7.69
N LYS A 71 -7.81 5.79 -7.63
CA LYS A 71 -8.79 6.34 -6.70
C LYS A 71 -8.82 5.50 -5.43
N ALA A 72 -9.03 6.13 -4.29
CA ALA A 72 -9.07 5.43 -3.00
C ALA A 72 -10.06 4.26 -2.96
N PRO A 73 -11.32 4.36 -3.45
CA PRO A 73 -12.26 3.23 -3.39
C PRO A 73 -11.79 2.00 -4.16
N GLU A 74 -11.13 2.18 -5.30
CA GLU A 74 -10.58 1.08 -6.10
C GLU A 74 -9.42 0.41 -5.37
N LEU A 75 -8.54 1.22 -4.78
CA LEU A 75 -7.37 0.73 -4.06
C LEU A 75 -7.77 0.01 -2.77
N ILE A 76 -8.72 0.57 -2.01
CA ILE A 76 -9.30 -0.07 -0.82
C ILE A 76 -9.91 -1.41 -1.22
N SER A 77 -10.78 -1.44 -2.24
CA SER A 77 -11.42 -2.67 -2.70
C SER A 77 -10.41 -3.74 -3.12
N MET A 78 -9.31 -3.34 -3.76
CA MET A 78 -8.23 -4.26 -4.16
C MET A 78 -7.46 -4.79 -2.94
N ILE A 79 -7.12 -3.92 -1.99
CA ILE A 79 -6.37 -4.30 -0.78
C ILE A 79 -7.21 -5.22 0.08
N THR A 80 -8.49 -4.91 0.32
CA THR A 80 -9.35 -5.67 1.24
C THR A 80 -9.98 -6.91 0.62
N ALA A 81 -9.77 -7.17 -0.68
CA ALA A 81 -10.36 -8.30 -1.38
C ALA A 81 -10.06 -9.67 -0.75
N ASN A 82 -8.91 -9.79 -0.07
CA ASN A 82 -8.49 -11.01 0.63
C ASN A 82 -8.47 -10.83 2.16
N LEU A 83 -9.03 -9.75 2.69
CA LEU A 83 -9.11 -9.51 4.13
C LEU A 83 -10.28 -10.32 4.71
N ILE A 84 -9.97 -11.31 5.55
CA ILE A 84 -11.00 -12.21 6.09
C ILE A 84 -11.02 -12.16 7.62
N ALA A 85 -9.90 -12.50 8.27
CA ALA A 85 -9.80 -12.63 9.72
C ALA A 85 -8.64 -11.84 10.34
N ASP A 86 -7.74 -11.29 9.51
CA ASP A 86 -6.61 -10.49 9.98
C ASP A 86 -7.11 -9.18 10.61
N ASP A 87 -6.50 -8.80 11.74
CA ASP A 87 -6.72 -7.48 12.33
C ASP A 87 -6.00 -6.43 11.49
N VAL A 88 -6.71 -5.93 10.47
CA VAL A 88 -6.23 -4.88 9.56
C VAL A 88 -7.34 -3.87 9.30
N GLN A 89 -7.02 -2.59 9.46
CA GLN A 89 -7.89 -1.48 9.09
C GLN A 89 -7.25 -0.66 7.97
N VAL A 90 -8.09 -0.17 7.06
CA VAL A 90 -7.69 0.64 5.91
C VAL A 90 -8.47 1.96 5.97
N ILE A 91 -7.75 3.08 6.05
CA ILE A 91 -8.33 4.42 6.11
C ILE A 91 -7.80 5.24 4.93
N ASP A 92 -8.69 5.96 4.24
CA ASP A 92 -8.31 6.94 3.22
C ASP A 92 -7.83 8.24 3.89
N GLU A 93 -6.63 8.68 3.54
CA GLU A 93 -6.01 9.94 3.99
C GLU A 93 -5.76 10.93 2.84
N THR A 94 -6.36 10.68 1.66
CA THR A 94 -6.26 11.57 0.50
C THR A 94 -6.94 12.91 0.73
#